data_AF-A0AA96QCP2-F1
#
_entry.id   AF-A0AA96QCP2-F1
#
_cell.length_a   1.000
_cell.length_b   1.000
_cell.length_c   1.000
_cell.angle_alpha   90.00
_cell.angle_beta   90.00
_cell.angle_gamma   90.00
#
_symmetry.space_group_name_H-M   'P 1'
#
loop_
_entity.id
_entity.type
_entity.pdbx_description
1 polymer ?
#
loop_
_entity_poly.entity_id
_entity_poly.type
_entity_poly.pdbx_seq_one_letter_code
_entity_poly.pdbx_strand_id
1 'polypeptide(L)'
;MTRGWSTTTCGQCGQLRPCHRKILEQWICQTCVLRFRRAPASCPGCGGLKVLAFYDAGRRPACADCTGHDPVYACPACGREDSPFGRHCGPCTLRQQLTELLTDPSGGIHPQLQPVFDALMAAPRPQTTLYWLTRASSRPDILRDMARGELEISHAAFETLPSSRAVDYVRDLLAALGVIPPYQLAVERIVPWLRELLADQPKANADLIDRFARWQLLRRLRLLAERDRVTRGGVQHAREAVLGATRFLHWLDEHDTTLATATQAQLDDYLVRHPGRGQSLKTFLDWTQRSGLSPQRAIPMPERALPQVTLSDQHRWQQVERLLHDDDIRLYVRIGGLFLLLFAQPLSRICRMRPEQITTEPGGAVSVTFDEVPIQLPDPLDRLVLDQLARRGQASYASRPDRWLFPGGLPGKHLVTENIRSQLVALGIQPSAARKAAMLDLAARMPVPILAELLGLSPNTATRWATLAARDWSQYAAMRRA
;
A
#
# COMPACT_ATOMS: atom_id res chain seq x y z
N MET A 1 -16.28 -7.20 -52.01
CA MET A 1 -16.53 -8.66 -51.87
C MET A 1 -16.84 -8.98 -50.42
N THR A 2 -18.11 -9.01 -50.07
CA THR A 2 -18.63 -9.44 -48.76
C THR A 2 -18.39 -10.94 -48.62
N ARG A 3 -17.42 -11.35 -47.80
CA ARG A 3 -17.23 -12.77 -47.45
C ARG A 3 -18.49 -13.23 -46.73
N GLY A 4 -19.35 -14.00 -47.42
CA GLY A 4 -20.54 -14.60 -46.82
C GLY A 4 -20.12 -15.53 -45.70
N TRP A 5 -20.41 -15.14 -44.45
CA TRP A 5 -20.17 -15.99 -43.29
C TRP A 5 -21.36 -16.92 -43.13
N SER A 6 -21.12 -18.23 -43.10
CA SER A 6 -22.18 -19.18 -42.79
C SER A 6 -22.49 -19.12 -41.30
N THR A 7 -23.74 -18.78 -40.97
CA THR A 7 -24.26 -18.95 -39.62
C THR A 7 -24.42 -20.45 -39.38
N THR A 8 -23.62 -21.00 -38.47
CA THR A 8 -23.63 -22.42 -38.13
C THR A 8 -23.46 -22.60 -36.62
N THR A 9 -23.73 -23.80 -36.12
CA THR A 9 -23.56 -24.14 -34.71
C THR A 9 -22.08 -24.15 -34.36
N CYS A 10 -21.67 -23.28 -33.43
CA CYS A 10 -20.29 -23.20 -32.98
C CYS A 10 -19.91 -24.48 -32.23
N GLY A 11 -18.86 -25.19 -32.67
CA GLY A 11 -18.39 -26.43 -32.05
C GLY A 11 -17.98 -26.31 -30.58
N GLN A 12 -17.61 -25.10 -30.13
CA GLN A 12 -17.17 -24.86 -28.75
C GLN A 12 -18.29 -24.45 -27.78
N CYS A 13 -19.24 -23.64 -28.23
CA CYS A 13 -20.28 -23.09 -27.34
C CYS A 13 -21.69 -23.58 -27.67
N GLY A 14 -21.87 -24.39 -28.72
CA GLY A 14 -23.16 -24.95 -29.15
C GLY A 14 -24.18 -23.93 -29.67
N GLN A 15 -23.82 -22.65 -29.74
CA GLN A 15 -24.73 -21.58 -30.18
C GLN A 15 -24.62 -21.33 -31.67
N LEU A 16 -25.76 -21.07 -32.31
CA LEU A 16 -25.86 -20.63 -33.70
C LEU A 16 -25.27 -19.21 -33.84
N ARG A 17 -24.11 -19.10 -34.49
CA ARG A 17 -23.37 -17.83 -34.62
C ARG A 17 -22.62 -17.78 -35.97
N PRO A 18 -22.21 -16.59 -36.44
CA PRO A 18 -21.26 -16.47 -37.54
C PRO A 18 -19.92 -17.13 -37.16
N CYS A 19 -19.60 -18.25 -37.80
CA CYS A 19 -18.34 -18.98 -37.58
C CYS A 19 -17.42 -18.74 -38.77
N HIS A 20 -16.14 -18.45 -38.48
CA HIS A 20 -15.20 -18.01 -39.52
C HIS A 20 -13.83 -18.69 -39.44
N ARG A 21 -13.59 -19.54 -38.44
CA ARG A 21 -12.38 -20.37 -38.35
C ARG A 21 -12.75 -21.80 -38.01
N LYS A 22 -11.97 -22.73 -38.57
CA LYS A 22 -11.97 -24.15 -38.19
C LYS A 22 -10.88 -24.34 -37.13
N ILE A 23 -11.23 -24.91 -35.98
CA ILE A 23 -10.29 -25.29 -34.90
C ILE A 23 -10.65 -26.73 -34.51
N LEU A 24 -9.66 -27.62 -34.47
CA LEU A 24 -9.88 -29.06 -34.20
C LEU A 24 -11.02 -29.62 -35.06
N GLU A 25 -10.98 -29.27 -36.35
CA GLU A 25 -11.95 -29.68 -37.37
C GLU A 25 -13.40 -29.18 -37.17
N GLN A 26 -13.65 -28.27 -36.22
CA GLN A 26 -14.99 -27.70 -35.97
C GLN A 26 -15.05 -26.20 -36.32
N TRP A 27 -16.20 -25.74 -36.80
CA TRP A 27 -16.44 -24.31 -37.05
C TRP A 27 -16.69 -23.56 -35.76
N ILE A 28 -15.88 -22.53 -35.48
CA ILE A 28 -15.88 -21.78 -34.23
C ILE A 28 -16.22 -20.30 -34.46
N CYS A 29 -17.05 -19.73 -33.58
CA CYS A 29 -17.40 -18.31 -33.59
C CYS A 29 -16.27 -17.41 -33.05
N GLN A 30 -16.29 -16.12 -33.35
CA GLN A 30 -15.21 -15.18 -32.98
C GLN A 30 -14.87 -15.15 -31.49
N THR A 31 -15.89 -15.13 -30.63
CA THR A 31 -15.69 -15.12 -29.18
C THR A 31 -14.96 -16.37 -28.71
N CYS A 32 -15.29 -17.54 -29.28
CA CYS A 32 -14.65 -18.80 -28.93
C CYS A 32 -13.23 -18.89 -29.51
N VAL A 33 -12.97 -18.38 -30.72
CA VAL A 33 -11.60 -18.24 -31.25
C VAL A 33 -10.73 -17.38 -30.31
N LEU A 34 -11.28 -16.28 -29.79
CA LEU A 34 -10.57 -15.44 -28.82
C LEU A 34 -10.31 -16.17 -27.49
N ARG A 35 -11.23 -17.02 -27.03
CA ARG A 35 -11.03 -17.87 -25.84
C ARG A 35 -9.90 -18.87 -26.07
N PHE A 36 -9.89 -19.58 -27.21
CA PHE A 36 -8.80 -20.50 -27.59
C PHE A 36 -7.45 -19.79 -27.60
N ARG A 37 -7.35 -18.62 -28.22
CA ARG A 37 -6.11 -17.82 -28.23
C ARG A 37 -5.63 -17.39 -26.85
N ARG A 38 -6.52 -17.32 -25.86
CA ARG A 38 -6.21 -16.93 -24.48
C ARG A 38 -5.96 -18.13 -23.56
N ALA A 39 -6.12 -19.35 -24.05
CA ALA A 39 -5.92 -20.58 -23.31
C ALA A 39 -4.89 -21.49 -24.01
N PRO A 40 -3.63 -21.05 -24.16
CA PRO A 40 -2.60 -21.90 -24.71
C PRO A 40 -2.26 -23.04 -23.74
N ALA A 41 -1.78 -24.17 -24.27
CA ALA A 41 -1.41 -25.36 -23.51
C ALA A 41 -0.07 -25.90 -24.01
N SER A 42 0.58 -26.76 -23.21
CA SER A 42 1.83 -27.41 -23.63
C SER A 42 1.55 -28.34 -24.81
N CYS A 43 2.24 -28.09 -25.92
CA CYS A 43 2.11 -28.89 -27.13
C CYS A 43 2.78 -30.26 -26.92
N PRO A 44 2.12 -31.38 -27.24
CA PRO A 44 2.72 -32.72 -27.10
C PRO A 44 3.91 -32.96 -28.04
N GLY A 45 4.05 -32.17 -29.12
CA GLY A 45 5.16 -32.29 -30.07
C GLY A 45 6.41 -31.51 -29.65
N CYS A 46 6.29 -30.22 -29.35
CA CYS A 46 7.43 -29.34 -29.05
C CYS A 46 7.57 -28.96 -27.57
N GLY A 47 6.64 -29.37 -26.70
CA GLY A 47 6.61 -29.01 -25.27
C GLY A 47 6.23 -27.55 -24.98
N GLY A 48 6.33 -26.65 -25.97
CA GLY A 48 6.07 -25.22 -25.83
C GLY A 48 4.60 -24.88 -25.54
N LEU A 49 4.38 -23.77 -24.86
CA LEU A 49 3.05 -23.22 -24.59
C LEU A 49 2.47 -22.59 -25.87
N LYS A 50 1.50 -23.28 -26.49
CA LYS A 50 1.01 -23.02 -27.85
C LYS A 50 -0.53 -23.05 -27.92
N VAL A 51 -1.10 -22.46 -28.96
CA VAL A 51 -2.54 -22.61 -29.27
C VAL A 51 -2.72 -23.94 -30.02
N LEU A 52 -3.30 -24.92 -29.33
CA LEU A 52 -3.49 -26.28 -29.85
C LEU A 52 -4.75 -26.35 -30.72
N ALA A 53 -4.66 -25.84 -31.94
CA ALA A 53 -5.79 -25.71 -32.86
C ALA A 53 -5.92 -26.84 -33.90
N PHE A 54 -4.97 -27.78 -33.93
CA PHE A 54 -4.86 -28.83 -34.94
C PHE A 54 -4.70 -30.20 -34.26
N TYR A 55 -4.91 -31.28 -35.02
CA TYR A 55 -4.64 -32.63 -34.55
C TYR A 55 -3.29 -33.13 -35.07
N ASP A 56 -2.50 -33.77 -34.21
CA ASP A 56 -1.33 -34.54 -34.65
C ASP A 56 -1.75 -35.89 -35.29
N ALA A 57 -0.77 -36.66 -35.77
CA ALA A 57 -1.02 -37.98 -36.37
C ALA A 57 -1.71 -38.97 -35.41
N GLY A 58 -1.60 -38.76 -34.10
CA GLY A 58 -2.26 -39.54 -33.05
C GLY A 58 -3.61 -38.98 -32.58
N ARG A 59 -4.17 -37.99 -33.30
CA ARG A 59 -5.41 -37.27 -32.93
C ARG A 59 -5.37 -36.56 -31.57
N ARG A 60 -4.19 -36.12 -31.15
CA ARG A 60 -4.04 -35.24 -29.97
C ARG A 60 -3.99 -33.78 -30.42
N PRO A 61 -4.61 -32.84 -29.68
CA PRO A 61 -4.46 -31.42 -29.96
C PRO A 61 -2.99 -30.99 -29.96
N ALA A 62 -2.55 -30.33 -31.03
CA ALA A 62 -1.18 -29.89 -31.25
C ALA A 62 -1.13 -28.50 -31.92
N CYS A 63 0.04 -27.86 -31.87
CA CYS A 63 0.26 -26.55 -32.46
C CYS A 63 0.41 -26.63 -33.99
N ALA A 64 0.31 -25.46 -34.65
CA ALA A 64 0.44 -25.35 -36.10
C ALA A 64 1.80 -25.88 -36.61
N ASP A 65 2.90 -25.46 -35.96
CA ASP A 65 4.26 -25.84 -36.34
C ASP A 65 4.46 -27.37 -36.35
N CYS A 66 4.01 -28.06 -35.30
CA CYS A 66 4.15 -29.51 -35.18
C CYS A 66 3.24 -30.30 -36.13
N THR A 67 2.26 -29.65 -36.75
CA THR A 67 1.29 -30.27 -37.65
C THR A 67 1.48 -29.83 -39.11
N GLY A 68 2.51 -29.04 -39.40
CA GLY A 68 2.80 -28.53 -40.76
C GLY A 68 1.82 -27.47 -41.25
N HIS A 69 1.07 -26.84 -40.35
CA HIS A 69 0.17 -25.74 -40.67
C HIS A 69 0.83 -24.38 -40.42
N ASP A 70 0.35 -23.34 -41.12
CA ASP A 70 0.81 -21.98 -40.91
C ASP A 70 0.55 -21.53 -39.45
N PRO A 71 1.55 -20.95 -38.76
CA PRO A 71 1.43 -20.51 -37.37
C PRO A 71 0.65 -19.19 -37.24
N VAL A 72 -0.63 -19.22 -37.62
CA VAL A 72 -1.54 -18.06 -37.64
C VAL A 72 -1.80 -17.43 -36.27
N TYR A 73 -1.44 -18.12 -35.19
CA TYR A 73 -1.58 -17.64 -33.81
C TYR A 73 -0.26 -17.11 -33.22
N ALA A 74 0.87 -17.40 -33.86
CA ALA A 74 2.17 -16.99 -33.38
C ALA A 74 2.39 -15.48 -33.58
N CYS A 75 3.05 -14.86 -32.61
CA CYS A 75 3.49 -13.48 -32.73
C CYS A 75 4.53 -13.37 -33.86
N PRO A 76 4.31 -12.53 -34.89
CA PRO A 76 5.24 -12.41 -36.02
C PRO A 76 6.66 -12.00 -35.62
N ALA A 77 6.82 -11.31 -34.48
CA ALA A 77 8.11 -10.82 -34.00
C ALA A 77 8.91 -11.82 -33.16
N CYS A 78 8.26 -12.79 -32.50
CA CYS A 78 8.95 -13.67 -31.54
C CYS A 78 8.45 -15.12 -31.50
N GLY A 79 7.44 -15.48 -32.29
CA GLY A 79 6.91 -16.85 -32.38
C GLY A 79 6.04 -17.32 -31.21
N ARG A 80 5.90 -16.53 -30.12
CA ARG A 80 5.07 -16.92 -28.97
C ARG A 80 3.58 -16.85 -29.28
N GLU A 81 2.81 -17.73 -28.68
CA GLU A 81 1.37 -17.88 -28.91
C GLU A 81 0.51 -17.58 -27.68
N ASP A 82 1.14 -17.23 -26.56
CA ASP A 82 0.48 -16.81 -25.35
C ASP A 82 0.39 -15.28 -25.24
N SER A 83 -0.53 -14.82 -24.38
CA SER A 83 -0.75 -13.40 -24.10
C SER A 83 -0.95 -12.56 -25.39
N PRO A 84 -1.96 -12.90 -26.23
CA PRO A 84 -2.21 -12.21 -27.49
C PRO A 84 -2.62 -10.74 -27.29
N PHE A 85 -2.13 -9.84 -28.14
CA PHE A 85 -2.51 -8.43 -28.17
C PHE A 85 -2.60 -7.91 -29.62
N GLY A 86 -3.77 -8.05 -30.22
CA GLY A 86 -3.94 -7.80 -31.66
C GLY A 86 -3.18 -8.82 -32.51
N ARG A 87 -2.29 -8.31 -33.39
CA ARG A 87 -1.43 -9.11 -34.27
C ARG A 87 -0.15 -9.62 -33.59
N HIS A 88 0.35 -8.90 -32.58
CA HIS A 88 1.55 -9.29 -31.82
C HIS A 88 1.15 -9.89 -30.46
N CYS A 89 2.14 -10.38 -29.72
CA CYS A 89 1.97 -10.69 -28.31
C CYS A 89 2.11 -9.43 -27.45
N GLY A 90 1.50 -9.46 -26.26
CA GLY A 90 1.60 -8.39 -25.27
C GLY A 90 3.03 -7.93 -24.99
N PRO A 91 4.01 -8.84 -24.74
CA PRO A 91 5.40 -8.44 -24.51
C PRO A 91 6.06 -7.69 -25.68
N CYS A 92 5.86 -8.13 -26.93
CA CYS A 92 6.44 -7.45 -28.08
C CYS A 92 5.81 -6.07 -28.32
N THR A 93 4.48 -5.97 -28.21
CA THR A 93 3.82 -4.66 -28.30
C THR A 93 4.26 -3.74 -27.17
N LEU A 94 4.39 -4.26 -25.95
CA LEU A 94 4.84 -3.48 -24.80
C LEU A 94 6.27 -2.98 -25.00
N ARG A 95 7.18 -3.84 -25.44
CA ARG A 95 8.56 -3.46 -25.78
C ARG A 95 8.58 -2.32 -26.78
N GLN A 96 7.85 -2.45 -27.89
CA GLN A 96 7.79 -1.42 -28.92
C GLN A 96 7.29 -0.08 -28.36
N GLN A 97 6.16 -0.08 -27.64
CA GLN A 97 5.58 1.14 -27.09
C GLN A 97 6.45 1.78 -26.01
N LEU A 98 7.12 0.98 -25.16
CA LEU A 98 8.03 1.50 -24.15
C LEU A 98 9.30 2.07 -24.76
N THR A 99 9.87 1.41 -25.77
CA THR A 99 11.01 1.97 -26.52
C THR A 99 10.62 3.31 -27.12
N GLU A 100 9.50 3.38 -27.86
CA GLU A 100 9.02 4.65 -28.43
C GLU A 100 8.77 5.74 -27.38
N LEU A 101 8.24 5.37 -26.22
CA LEU A 101 7.96 6.32 -25.13
C LEU A 101 9.23 6.86 -24.48
N LEU A 102 10.23 6.00 -24.27
CA LEU A 102 11.40 6.29 -23.44
C LEU A 102 12.66 6.60 -24.28
N THR A 103 12.55 6.64 -25.61
CA THR A 103 13.65 7.01 -26.49
C THR A 103 13.99 8.50 -26.35
N ASP A 104 15.28 8.78 -26.16
CA ASP A 104 15.84 10.12 -26.10
C ASP A 104 16.18 10.65 -27.51
N PRO A 105 16.61 11.92 -27.64
CA PRO A 105 16.96 12.50 -28.94
C PRO A 105 18.16 11.83 -29.65
N SER A 106 18.94 11.01 -28.95
CA SER A 106 20.06 10.24 -29.53
C SER A 106 19.60 8.93 -30.19
N GLY A 107 18.33 8.55 -30.01
CA GLY A 107 17.74 7.36 -30.62
C GLY A 107 17.80 6.09 -29.74
N GLY A 108 18.42 6.17 -28.57
CA GLY A 108 18.42 5.11 -27.55
C GLY A 108 17.38 5.34 -26.47
N ILE A 109 17.11 4.34 -25.62
CA ILE A 109 16.33 4.56 -24.40
C ILE A 109 17.13 5.50 -23.49
N HIS A 110 16.49 6.54 -22.95
CA HIS A 110 17.15 7.49 -22.06
C HIS A 110 17.81 6.75 -20.87
N PRO A 111 19.12 6.90 -20.63
CA PRO A 111 19.85 6.07 -19.66
C PRO A 111 19.26 6.08 -18.25
N GLN A 112 18.80 7.25 -17.77
CA GLN A 112 18.17 7.36 -16.43
C GLN A 112 16.79 6.69 -16.36
N LEU A 113 16.12 6.45 -17.49
CA LEU A 113 14.80 5.81 -17.56
C LEU A 113 14.88 4.31 -17.87
N GLN A 114 16.09 3.76 -18.06
CA GLN A 114 16.29 2.32 -18.24
C GLN A 114 15.65 1.47 -17.11
N PRO A 115 15.74 1.85 -15.82
CA PRO A 115 15.05 1.12 -14.75
C PRO A 115 13.52 1.09 -14.92
N VAL A 116 12.92 2.11 -15.55
CA VAL A 116 11.49 2.17 -15.85
C VAL A 116 11.15 1.17 -16.95
N PHE A 117 11.96 1.13 -18.01
CA PHE A 117 11.79 0.16 -19.10
C PHE A 117 11.84 -1.27 -18.56
N ASP A 118 12.88 -1.60 -17.79
CA ASP A 118 13.11 -2.96 -17.27
C ASP A 118 11.97 -3.39 -16.32
N ALA A 119 11.56 -2.51 -15.41
CA ALA A 119 10.49 -2.81 -14.46
C ALA A 119 9.13 -3.04 -15.15
N LEU A 120 8.78 -2.18 -16.11
CA LEU A 120 7.52 -2.32 -16.84
C LEU A 120 7.52 -3.55 -17.76
N MET A 121 8.67 -3.92 -18.32
CA MET A 121 8.84 -5.14 -19.12
C MET A 121 8.76 -6.42 -18.28
N ALA A 122 9.24 -6.39 -17.04
CA ALA A 122 9.18 -7.51 -16.10
C ALA A 122 7.77 -7.74 -15.50
N ALA A 123 6.81 -6.85 -15.76
CA ALA A 123 5.46 -6.97 -15.22
C ALA A 123 4.78 -8.28 -15.67
N PRO A 124 4.11 -9.02 -14.76
CA PRO A 124 3.56 -10.35 -15.03
C PRO A 124 2.43 -10.34 -16.08
N ARG A 125 1.76 -9.20 -16.27
CA ARG A 125 0.64 -9.03 -17.20
C ARG A 125 0.87 -7.84 -18.14
N PRO A 126 1.54 -8.05 -19.29
CA PRO A 126 1.87 -6.99 -20.23
C PRO A 126 0.66 -6.16 -20.69
N GLN A 127 -0.53 -6.77 -20.83
CA GLN A 127 -1.75 -6.09 -21.26
C GLN A 127 -2.17 -4.98 -20.29
N THR A 128 -1.94 -5.19 -19.00
CA THR A 128 -2.31 -4.21 -17.99
C THR A 128 -1.42 -2.97 -18.08
N THR A 129 -0.12 -3.16 -18.35
CA THR A 129 0.84 -2.07 -18.60
C THR A 129 0.50 -1.34 -19.90
N LEU A 130 0.23 -2.08 -20.97
CA LEU A 130 -0.22 -1.51 -22.25
C LEU A 130 -1.47 -0.64 -22.07
N TYR A 131 -2.43 -1.10 -21.28
CA TYR A 131 -3.63 -0.32 -21.03
C TYR A 131 -3.36 0.98 -20.28
N TRP A 132 -2.43 0.97 -19.31
CA TRP A 132 -1.96 2.17 -18.64
C TRP A 132 -1.28 3.15 -19.62
N LEU A 133 -0.41 2.65 -20.51
CA LEU A 133 0.28 3.46 -21.54
C LEU A 133 -0.69 4.11 -22.55
N THR A 134 -1.79 3.46 -22.87
CA THR A 134 -2.75 3.99 -23.85
C THR A 134 -3.72 5.04 -23.28
N ARG A 135 -3.80 5.17 -21.95
CA ARG A 135 -4.75 6.08 -21.30
C ARG A 135 -4.09 7.44 -21.04
N ALA A 136 -4.56 8.48 -21.71
CA ALA A 136 -4.12 9.86 -21.46
C ALA A 136 -4.26 10.29 -19.99
N SER A 137 -5.31 9.82 -19.30
CA SER A 137 -5.51 10.07 -17.87
C SER A 137 -4.45 9.45 -16.96
N SER A 138 -3.62 8.53 -17.46
CA SER A 138 -2.52 7.89 -16.73
C SER A 138 -1.19 8.63 -16.85
N ARG A 139 -1.15 9.69 -17.67
CA ARG A 139 -0.03 10.61 -17.88
C ARG A 139 1.32 9.97 -18.27
N PRO A 140 1.38 8.99 -19.19
CA PRO A 140 2.65 8.45 -19.69
C PRO A 140 3.47 9.48 -20.48
N ASP A 141 2.84 10.56 -20.95
CA ASP A 141 3.50 11.72 -21.57
C ASP A 141 4.63 12.30 -20.70
N ILE A 142 4.47 12.32 -19.38
CA ILE A 142 5.52 12.81 -18.47
C ILE A 142 6.84 12.06 -18.67
N LEU A 143 6.78 10.74 -18.89
CA LEU A 143 7.97 9.92 -19.15
C LEU A 143 8.58 10.23 -20.52
N ARG A 144 7.75 10.57 -21.52
CA ARG A 144 8.20 10.95 -22.86
C ARG A 144 8.90 12.30 -22.84
N ASP A 145 8.28 13.29 -22.19
CA ASP A 145 8.83 14.65 -22.08
C ASP A 145 10.16 14.61 -21.32
N MET A 146 10.25 13.77 -20.29
CA MET A 146 11.51 13.47 -19.59
C MET A 146 12.55 12.80 -20.48
N ALA A 147 12.17 11.77 -21.24
CA ALA A 147 13.09 11.06 -22.14
C ALA A 147 13.67 12.01 -23.21
N ARG A 148 12.86 12.96 -23.69
CA ARG A 148 13.25 13.95 -24.70
C ARG A 148 14.04 15.12 -24.14
N GLY A 149 14.16 15.24 -22.82
CA GLY A 149 14.78 16.39 -22.16
C GLY A 149 13.92 17.66 -22.17
N GLU A 150 12.63 17.54 -22.50
CA GLU A 150 11.64 18.63 -22.45
C GLU A 150 11.21 18.90 -20.99
N LEU A 151 11.31 17.89 -20.13
CA LEU A 151 11.05 17.97 -18.69
C LEU A 151 12.24 17.39 -17.92
N GLU A 152 12.72 18.09 -16.88
CA GLU A 152 13.82 17.60 -16.06
C GLU A 152 13.41 16.32 -15.28
N ILE A 153 14.29 15.33 -15.19
CA ILE A 153 14.09 14.15 -14.34
C ILE A 153 14.43 14.51 -12.89
N SER A 154 13.52 15.24 -12.24
CA SER A 154 13.71 15.74 -10.88
C SER A 154 12.39 15.83 -10.12
N HIS A 155 12.45 16.00 -8.79
CA HIS A 155 11.26 16.33 -8.00
C HIS A 155 10.70 17.71 -8.33
N ALA A 156 11.55 18.68 -8.70
CA ALA A 156 11.16 20.04 -9.01
C ALA A 156 10.25 20.10 -10.25
N ALA A 157 10.51 19.26 -11.25
CA ALA A 157 9.65 19.11 -12.41
C ALA A 157 8.20 18.74 -12.07
N PHE A 158 7.96 18.01 -10.97
CA PHE A 158 6.61 17.67 -10.53
C PHE A 158 5.90 18.81 -9.79
N GLU A 159 6.61 19.85 -9.35
CA GLU A 159 6.01 21.02 -8.70
C GLU A 159 5.30 21.95 -9.69
N THR A 160 5.70 21.92 -10.96
CA THR A 160 5.10 22.72 -12.04
C THR A 160 3.90 22.02 -12.69
N LEU A 161 3.71 20.73 -12.43
CA LEU A 161 2.63 19.93 -13.00
C LEU A 161 1.34 20.02 -12.15
N PRO A 162 0.15 19.88 -12.77
CA PRO A 162 -1.11 19.84 -12.03
C PRO A 162 -1.14 18.70 -11.01
N SER A 163 -1.51 19.02 -9.77
CA SER A 163 -1.69 18.02 -8.71
C SER A 163 -2.80 17.03 -9.08
N SER A 164 -2.43 15.80 -9.42
CA SER A 164 -3.37 14.73 -9.79
C SER A 164 -2.81 13.36 -9.40
N ARG A 165 -3.69 12.37 -9.21
CA ARG A 165 -3.28 11.01 -8.84
C ARG A 165 -2.37 10.36 -9.88
N ALA A 166 -2.52 10.72 -11.16
CA ALA A 166 -1.69 10.20 -12.24
C ALA A 166 -0.27 10.77 -12.20
N VAL A 167 -0.15 12.07 -11.95
CA VAL A 167 1.15 12.74 -11.76
C VAL A 167 1.85 12.18 -10.50
N ASP A 168 1.11 12.03 -9.39
CA ASP A 168 1.64 11.40 -8.17
C ASP A 168 2.11 9.96 -8.45
N TYR A 169 1.38 9.20 -9.26
CA TYR A 169 1.73 7.82 -9.61
C TYR A 169 3.04 7.74 -10.42
N VAL A 170 3.22 8.61 -11.42
CA VAL A 170 4.48 8.65 -12.21
C VAL A 170 5.65 9.06 -11.32
N ARG A 171 5.45 10.01 -10.41
CA ARG A 171 6.48 10.41 -9.45
C ARG A 171 6.85 9.29 -8.48
N ASP A 172 5.85 8.60 -7.92
CA ASP A 172 6.06 7.43 -7.05
C ASP A 172 6.76 6.30 -7.81
N LEU A 173 6.43 6.08 -9.09
CA LEU A 173 7.10 5.12 -9.99
C LEU A 173 8.60 5.42 -10.11
N LEU A 174 8.96 6.65 -10.49
CA LEU A 174 10.35 7.05 -10.65
C LEU A 174 11.14 6.92 -9.34
N ALA A 175 10.54 7.33 -8.21
CA ALA A 175 11.18 7.23 -6.89
C ALA A 175 11.33 5.77 -6.44
N ALA A 176 10.33 4.91 -6.70
CA ALA A 176 10.38 3.49 -6.37
C ALA A 176 11.47 2.74 -7.15
N LEU A 177 11.74 3.19 -8.38
CA LEU A 177 12.78 2.62 -9.24
C LEU A 177 14.16 3.24 -8.99
N GLY A 178 14.25 4.31 -8.21
CA GLY A 178 15.50 5.00 -7.88
C GLY A 178 15.97 5.96 -8.98
N VAL A 179 15.09 6.31 -9.92
CA VAL A 179 15.38 7.29 -10.98
C VAL A 179 15.46 8.71 -10.40
N ILE A 180 14.60 9.00 -9.42
CA ILE A 180 14.68 10.21 -8.60
C ILE A 180 14.82 9.81 -7.13
N PRO A 181 15.34 10.69 -6.25
CA PRO A 181 15.50 10.38 -4.83
C PRO A 181 14.21 9.89 -4.14
N PRO A 182 14.32 9.12 -3.04
CA PRO A 182 13.15 8.72 -2.28
C PRO A 182 12.48 9.95 -1.64
N TYR A 183 11.14 9.97 -1.65
CA TYR A 183 10.38 11.06 -1.08
C TYR A 183 9.13 10.59 -0.33
N GLN A 184 8.64 11.45 0.56
CA GLN A 184 7.37 11.27 1.26
C GLN A 184 6.39 12.38 0.87
N LEU A 185 5.55 12.10 -0.13
CA LEU A 185 4.54 13.03 -0.65
C LEU A 185 3.73 13.72 0.46
N ALA A 186 3.33 12.98 1.49
CA ALA A 186 2.55 13.51 2.60
C ALA A 186 3.29 14.55 3.45
N VAL A 187 4.63 14.47 3.54
CA VAL A 187 5.46 15.45 4.25
C VAL A 187 5.75 16.64 3.34
N GLU A 188 6.06 16.40 2.07
CA GLU A 188 6.37 17.47 1.11
C GLU A 188 5.19 18.39 0.87
N ARG A 189 3.97 17.84 0.80
CA ARG A 189 2.72 18.64 0.66
C ARG A 189 2.43 19.57 1.83
N ILE A 190 3.12 19.42 2.97
CA ILE A 190 2.98 20.36 4.09
C ILE A 190 3.60 21.70 3.74
N VAL A 191 4.70 21.73 2.99
CA VAL A 191 5.42 22.98 2.67
C VAL A 191 4.59 23.93 1.82
N PRO A 192 4.02 23.55 0.65
CA PRO A 192 3.21 24.47 -0.15
C PRO A 192 1.94 24.89 0.60
N TRP A 193 1.27 23.95 1.29
CA TRP A 193 0.13 24.26 2.14
C TRP A 193 0.46 25.26 3.26
N LEU A 194 1.63 25.14 3.88
CA LEU A 194 2.10 26.07 4.89
C LEU A 194 2.32 27.45 4.27
N ARG A 195 2.94 27.55 3.09
CA ARG A 195 3.12 28.85 2.41
C ARG A 195 1.79 29.54 2.12
N GLU A 196 0.81 28.80 1.59
CA GLU A 196 -0.55 29.31 1.35
C GLU A 196 -1.19 29.80 2.64
N LEU A 197 -1.14 29.01 3.72
CA LEU A 197 -1.70 29.39 5.01
C LEU A 197 -1.05 30.66 5.58
N LEU A 198 0.27 30.81 5.41
CA LEU A 198 1.03 31.95 5.95
C LEU A 198 0.85 33.23 5.16
N ALA A 199 0.42 33.16 3.89
CA ALA A 199 0.24 34.33 3.04
C ALA A 199 -0.84 35.29 3.59
N ASP A 200 -1.88 34.74 4.24
CA ASP A 200 -3.00 35.50 4.79
C ASP A 200 -2.78 35.95 6.25
N GLN A 201 -1.56 35.79 6.79
CA GLN A 201 -1.27 36.00 8.21
C GLN A 201 -0.47 37.29 8.45
N PRO A 202 -0.68 37.99 9.58
CA PRO A 202 0.21 39.08 9.99
C PRO A 202 1.66 38.59 10.06
N LYS A 203 2.62 39.40 9.59
CA LYS A 203 4.03 38.99 9.43
C LYS A 203 4.63 38.38 10.70
N ALA A 204 4.36 38.97 11.86
CA ALA A 204 4.86 38.47 13.14
C ALA A 204 4.34 37.05 13.47
N ASN A 205 3.05 36.81 13.21
CA ASN A 205 2.43 35.49 13.37
C ASN A 205 2.97 34.50 12.34
N ALA A 206 3.09 34.93 11.08
CA ALA A 206 3.61 34.11 10.00
C ALA A 206 5.02 33.60 10.30
N ASP A 207 5.93 34.49 10.73
CA ASP A 207 7.31 34.16 11.08
C ASP A 207 7.39 33.20 12.28
N LEU A 208 6.48 33.32 13.24
CA LEU A 208 6.43 32.42 14.40
C LEU A 208 5.88 31.04 14.04
N ILE A 209 4.81 30.98 13.24
CA ILE A 209 4.20 29.74 12.77
C ILE A 209 5.15 28.99 11.83
N ASP A 210 5.84 29.68 10.91
CA ASP A 210 6.84 29.08 10.03
C ASP A 210 7.99 28.45 10.83
N ARG A 211 8.53 29.18 11.81
CA ARG A 211 9.55 28.65 12.72
C ARG A 211 9.05 27.41 13.45
N PHE A 212 7.87 27.47 14.08
CA PHE A 212 7.29 26.32 14.76
C PHE A 212 7.15 25.11 13.82
N ALA A 213 6.56 25.32 12.64
CA ALA A 213 6.30 24.26 11.67
C ALA A 213 7.61 23.63 11.17
N ARG A 214 8.62 24.42 10.83
CA ARG A 214 9.91 23.93 10.32
C ARG A 214 10.71 23.18 11.39
N TRP A 215 10.91 23.80 12.53
CA TRP A 215 11.85 23.32 13.55
C TRP A 215 11.29 22.18 14.40
N GLN A 216 9.98 22.21 14.70
CA GLN A 216 9.36 21.21 15.58
C GLN A 216 8.65 20.09 14.78
N LEU A 217 7.85 20.45 13.77
CA LEU A 217 6.96 19.49 13.10
C LEU A 217 7.63 18.83 11.88
N LEU A 218 8.10 19.62 10.92
CA LEU A 218 8.71 19.12 9.69
C LEU A 218 10.01 18.36 9.96
N ARG A 219 10.86 18.85 10.87
CA ARG A 219 12.05 18.11 11.32
C ARG A 219 11.70 16.71 11.83
N ARG A 220 10.69 16.60 12.70
CA ARG A 220 10.24 15.31 13.24
C ARG A 220 9.66 14.40 12.15
N LEU A 221 8.84 14.95 11.25
CA LEU A 221 8.25 14.18 10.16
C LEU A 221 9.31 13.69 9.16
N ARG A 222 10.36 14.47 8.88
CA ARG A 222 11.50 14.06 8.04
C ARG A 222 12.31 12.93 8.68
N LEU A 223 12.60 13.01 9.98
CA LEU A 223 13.26 11.91 10.71
C LEU A 223 12.42 10.62 10.70
N LEU A 224 11.08 10.74 10.78
CA LEU A 224 10.19 9.60 10.62
C LEU A 224 10.14 9.10 9.17
N ALA A 225 10.29 10.00 8.19
CA ALA A 225 10.27 9.68 6.76
C ALA A 225 11.45 8.80 6.36
N GLU A 226 12.64 9.14 6.85
CA GLU A 226 13.88 8.36 6.65
C GLU A 226 13.75 6.91 7.12
N ARG A 227 12.84 6.65 8.08
CA ARG A 227 12.59 5.33 8.65
C ARG A 227 11.31 4.66 8.13
N ASP A 228 10.65 5.23 7.12
CA ASP A 228 9.33 4.78 6.62
C ASP A 228 8.23 4.74 7.73
N ARG A 229 8.36 5.59 8.75
CA ARG A 229 7.48 5.62 9.94
C ARG A 229 6.42 6.71 9.91
N VAL A 230 6.40 7.59 8.91
CA VAL A 230 5.39 8.66 8.80
C VAL A 230 4.00 8.07 8.68
N THR A 231 3.09 8.41 9.59
CA THR A 231 1.68 7.97 9.52
C THR A 231 0.79 9.11 9.04
N ARG A 232 -0.34 8.77 8.41
CA ARG A 232 -1.37 9.76 8.05
C ARG A 232 -1.81 10.58 9.27
N GLY A 233 -1.98 9.93 10.41
CA GLY A 233 -2.33 10.59 11.68
C GLY A 233 -1.24 11.54 12.16
N GLY A 234 0.04 11.20 12.00
CA GLY A 234 1.15 12.10 12.35
C GLY A 234 1.19 13.36 11.48
N VAL A 235 0.94 13.22 10.17
CA VAL A 235 0.83 14.37 9.24
C VAL A 235 -0.39 15.23 9.57
N GLN A 236 -1.53 14.60 9.83
CA GLN A 236 -2.75 15.31 10.21
C GLN A 236 -2.58 16.06 11.53
N HIS A 237 -1.98 15.43 12.54
CA HIS A 237 -1.68 16.08 13.81
C HIS A 237 -0.74 17.28 13.65
N ALA A 238 0.26 17.19 12.77
CA ALA A 238 1.13 18.33 12.46
C ALA A 238 0.34 19.49 11.83
N ARG A 239 -0.55 19.21 10.87
CA ARG A 239 -1.41 20.24 10.27
C ARG A 239 -2.35 20.86 11.29
N GLU A 240 -2.98 20.03 12.14
CA GLU A 240 -3.85 20.49 13.21
C GLU A 240 -3.12 21.34 14.24
N ALA A 241 -1.86 21.01 14.57
CA ALA A 241 -1.05 21.81 15.49
C ALA A 241 -0.71 23.19 14.91
N VAL A 242 -0.38 23.27 13.61
CA VAL A 242 -0.17 24.55 12.92
C VAL A 242 -1.45 25.37 12.92
N LEU A 243 -2.58 24.79 12.51
CA LEU A 243 -3.88 25.49 12.52
C LEU A 243 -4.31 25.90 13.94
N GLY A 244 -3.97 25.09 14.94
CA GLY A 244 -4.20 25.39 16.36
C GLY A 244 -3.40 26.60 16.83
N ALA A 245 -2.13 26.67 16.45
CA ALA A 245 -1.27 27.82 16.72
C ALA A 245 -1.80 29.08 16.01
N THR A 246 -2.15 29.00 14.72
CA THR A 246 -2.72 30.11 13.95
C THR A 246 -3.96 30.69 14.62
N ARG A 247 -4.93 29.84 14.99
CA ARG A 247 -6.15 30.29 15.67
C ARG A 247 -5.88 30.94 17.02
N PHE A 248 -4.93 30.38 17.78
CA PHE A 248 -4.59 30.94 19.10
C PHE A 248 -3.91 32.30 18.97
N LEU A 249 -2.98 32.46 18.02
CA LEU A 249 -2.33 33.76 17.77
C LEU A 249 -3.34 34.83 17.33
N HIS A 250 -4.27 34.49 16.43
CA HIS A 250 -5.37 35.39 16.07
C HIS A 250 -6.23 35.78 17.28
N TRP A 251 -6.56 34.82 18.15
CA TRP A 251 -7.32 35.10 19.36
C TRP A 251 -6.58 36.04 20.31
N LEU A 252 -5.25 35.90 20.43
CA LEU A 252 -4.42 36.81 21.23
C LEU A 252 -4.45 38.23 20.64
N ASP A 253 -4.33 38.36 19.32
CA ASP A 253 -4.40 39.65 18.63
C ASP A 253 -5.77 40.32 18.84
N GLU A 254 -6.87 39.55 18.78
CA GLU A 254 -8.24 40.04 19.04
C GLU A 254 -8.46 40.52 20.49
N HIS A 255 -7.62 40.09 21.43
CA HIS A 255 -7.70 40.46 22.85
C HIS A 255 -6.54 41.39 23.27
N ASP A 256 -5.89 42.06 22.31
CA ASP A 256 -4.79 43.01 22.50
C ASP A 256 -3.67 42.46 23.41
N THR A 257 -3.38 41.17 23.30
CA THR A 257 -2.35 40.49 24.08
C THR A 257 -1.36 39.78 23.18
N THR A 258 -0.24 39.33 23.77
CA THR A 258 0.81 38.64 23.01
C THR A 258 1.10 37.29 23.65
N LEU A 259 1.76 36.41 22.90
CA LEU A 259 2.21 35.12 23.41
C LEU A 259 3.09 35.25 24.68
N ALA A 260 3.90 36.31 24.75
CA ALA A 260 4.79 36.59 25.86
C ALA A 260 4.04 37.10 27.10
N THR A 261 3.00 37.92 26.91
CA THR A 261 2.30 38.63 28.00
C THR A 261 0.98 38.00 28.42
N ALA A 262 0.43 37.07 27.63
CA ALA A 262 -0.82 36.42 27.98
C ALA A 262 -0.73 35.80 29.39
N THR A 263 -1.86 35.55 30.06
CA THR A 263 -1.90 34.92 31.39
C THR A 263 -2.43 33.48 31.32
N GLN A 264 -2.31 32.71 32.41
CA GLN A 264 -2.96 31.40 32.47
C GLN A 264 -4.49 31.54 32.39
N ALA A 265 -5.07 32.57 33.02
CA ALA A 265 -6.51 32.84 32.97
C ALA A 265 -7.02 33.09 31.53
N GLN A 266 -6.24 33.82 30.71
CA GLN A 266 -6.58 34.01 29.30
C GLN A 266 -6.47 32.72 28.48
N LEU A 267 -5.48 31.87 28.77
CA LEU A 267 -5.40 30.54 28.15
C LEU A 267 -6.61 29.67 28.53
N ASP A 268 -7.02 29.70 29.80
CA ASP A 268 -8.16 28.95 30.30
C ASP A 268 -9.47 29.45 29.66
N ASP A 269 -9.67 30.77 29.54
CA ASP A 269 -10.81 31.37 28.84
C ASP A 269 -10.86 30.95 27.36
N TYR A 270 -9.71 30.95 26.65
CA TYR A 270 -9.62 30.43 25.29
C TYR A 270 -10.05 28.96 25.21
N LEU A 271 -9.61 28.11 26.16
CA LEU A 271 -9.94 26.68 26.18
C LEU A 271 -11.42 26.42 26.50
N VAL A 272 -12.03 27.25 27.35
CA VAL A 272 -13.46 27.20 27.68
C VAL A 272 -14.32 27.59 26.46
N ARG A 273 -13.97 28.67 25.77
CA ARG A 273 -14.68 29.12 24.55
C ARG A 273 -14.46 28.19 23.36
N HIS A 274 -13.40 27.40 23.37
CA HIS A 274 -13.07 26.47 22.30
C HIS A 274 -12.75 25.05 22.78
N PRO A 275 -13.77 24.31 23.24
CA PRO A 275 -13.61 22.94 23.72
C PRO A 275 -12.93 22.04 22.69
N GLY A 276 -12.04 21.16 23.16
CA GLY A 276 -11.33 20.19 22.31
C GLY A 276 -10.09 20.73 21.57
N ARG A 277 -9.82 22.05 21.58
CA ARG A 277 -8.66 22.63 20.88
C ARG A 277 -7.33 22.50 21.63
N GLY A 278 -7.36 22.19 22.93
CA GLY A 278 -6.18 22.08 23.78
C GLY A 278 -5.13 21.08 23.26
N GLN A 279 -5.56 19.93 22.73
CA GLN A 279 -4.64 18.90 22.24
C GLN A 279 -3.79 19.37 21.04
N SER A 280 -4.39 20.14 20.12
CA SER A 280 -3.68 20.71 18.98
C SER A 280 -2.72 21.83 19.39
N LEU A 281 -3.09 22.61 20.40
CA LEU A 281 -2.31 23.76 20.88
C LEU A 281 -1.12 23.33 21.76
N LYS A 282 -1.22 22.20 22.46
CA LYS A 282 -0.21 21.71 23.40
C LYS A 282 1.19 21.66 22.79
N THR A 283 1.33 21.10 21.59
CA THR A 283 2.64 20.96 20.93
C THR A 283 3.28 22.32 20.63
N PHE A 284 2.47 23.34 20.33
CA PHE A 284 2.93 24.70 20.10
C PHE A 284 3.37 25.35 21.41
N LEU A 285 2.52 25.33 22.46
CA LEU A 285 2.88 25.93 23.75
C LEU A 285 4.11 25.26 24.39
N ASP A 286 4.24 23.94 24.31
CA ASP A 286 5.42 23.23 24.79
C ASP A 286 6.69 23.65 24.06
N TRP A 287 6.58 23.96 22.76
CA TRP A 287 7.70 24.46 21.97
C TRP A 287 8.03 25.91 22.34
N THR A 288 7.04 26.81 22.43
CA THR A 288 7.28 28.21 22.79
C THR A 288 7.88 28.37 24.19
N GLN A 289 7.44 27.56 25.15
CA GLN A 289 7.98 27.52 26.51
C GLN A 289 9.43 27.04 26.53
N ARG A 290 9.74 25.92 25.86
CA ARG A 290 11.11 25.41 25.75
C ARG A 290 12.04 26.36 25.00
N SER A 291 11.51 27.16 24.08
CA SER A 291 12.25 28.17 23.33
C SER A 291 12.32 29.53 24.04
N GLY A 292 11.76 29.68 25.24
CA GLY A 292 11.78 30.94 26.01
C GLY A 292 10.93 32.06 25.41
N LEU A 293 10.01 31.75 24.49
CA LEU A 293 9.15 32.72 23.81
C LEU A 293 7.87 33.05 24.59
N SER A 294 7.55 32.25 25.60
CA SER A 294 6.36 32.41 26.43
C SER A 294 6.61 31.88 27.85
N PRO A 295 5.97 32.43 28.88
CA PRO A 295 6.01 31.86 30.23
C PRO A 295 5.41 30.44 30.24
N GLN A 296 5.76 29.67 31.28
CA GLN A 296 5.18 28.35 31.49
C GLN A 296 3.68 28.46 31.74
N ARG A 297 2.92 27.59 31.06
CA ARG A 297 1.45 27.50 31.12
C ARG A 297 1.05 26.06 31.03
N ALA A 298 0.05 25.67 31.80
CA ALA A 298 -0.48 24.32 31.79
C ALA A 298 -1.73 24.27 30.89
N ILE A 299 -1.80 23.25 30.03
CA ILE A 299 -3.08 22.81 29.48
C ILE A 299 -3.50 21.60 30.31
N PRO A 300 -4.65 21.64 31.01
CA PRO A 300 -5.18 20.45 31.67
C PRO A 300 -5.46 19.41 30.60
N MET A 301 -4.73 18.30 30.66
CA MET A 301 -4.95 17.16 29.78
C MET A 301 -5.89 16.19 30.48
N PRO A 302 -7.02 15.81 29.85
CA PRO A 302 -7.87 14.79 30.44
C PRO A 302 -7.06 13.51 30.63
N GLU A 303 -7.21 12.88 31.80
CA GLU A 303 -6.63 11.57 32.03
C GLU A 303 -7.12 10.61 30.93
N ARG A 304 -6.18 9.92 30.30
CA ARG A 304 -6.55 8.94 29.27
C ARG A 304 -7.26 7.77 29.95
N ALA A 305 -8.56 7.67 29.70
CA ALA A 305 -9.38 6.55 30.12
C ALA A 305 -8.68 5.21 29.81
N LEU A 306 -8.80 4.25 30.75
CA LEU A 306 -8.28 2.91 30.55
C LEU A 306 -8.94 2.25 29.33
N PRO A 307 -8.22 1.43 28.56
CA PRO A 307 -8.80 0.78 27.41
C PRO A 307 -9.85 -0.23 27.87
N GLN A 308 -11.10 -0.02 27.44
CA GLN A 308 -12.15 -1.03 27.58
C GLN A 308 -11.91 -2.17 26.59
N VAL A 309 -11.93 -3.40 27.10
CA VAL A 309 -11.87 -4.65 26.31
C VAL A 309 -13.27 -5.23 26.28
N THR A 310 -13.87 -5.23 25.09
CA THR A 310 -15.28 -5.62 24.89
C THR A 310 -15.45 -6.89 24.07
N LEU A 311 -14.37 -7.40 23.48
CA LEU A 311 -14.39 -8.62 22.67
C LEU A 311 -14.07 -9.81 23.57
N SER A 312 -15.00 -10.77 23.67
CA SER A 312 -14.77 -12.02 24.40
C SER A 312 -13.75 -12.91 23.67
N ASP A 313 -13.04 -13.75 24.41
CA ASP A 313 -12.10 -14.72 23.84
C ASP A 313 -12.76 -15.70 22.86
N GLN A 314 -13.99 -16.16 23.13
CA GLN A 314 -14.69 -17.09 22.23
C GLN A 314 -14.92 -16.47 20.84
N HIS A 315 -15.47 -15.25 20.79
CA HIS A 315 -15.65 -14.52 19.53
C HIS A 315 -14.31 -14.22 18.84
N ARG A 316 -13.26 -13.92 19.60
CA ARG A 316 -11.91 -13.70 19.05
C ARG A 316 -11.38 -14.96 18.37
N TRP A 317 -11.51 -16.13 19.01
CA TRP A 317 -11.06 -17.41 18.45
C TRP A 317 -11.90 -17.84 17.25
N GLN A 318 -13.21 -17.60 17.24
CA GLN A 318 -14.03 -17.81 16.02
C GLN A 318 -13.54 -16.97 14.84
N GLN A 319 -13.10 -15.73 15.08
CA GLN A 319 -12.51 -14.89 14.03
C GLN A 319 -11.16 -15.44 13.55
N VAL A 320 -10.32 -15.97 14.46
CA VAL A 320 -9.06 -16.65 14.11
C VAL A 320 -9.34 -17.87 13.21
N GLU A 321 -10.23 -18.76 13.65
CA GLU A 321 -10.58 -19.98 12.90
C GLU A 321 -11.08 -19.67 11.49
N ARG A 322 -11.94 -18.65 11.36
CA ARG A 322 -12.41 -18.20 10.05
C ARG A 322 -11.25 -17.71 9.17
N LEU A 323 -10.36 -16.87 9.70
CA LEU A 323 -9.25 -16.35 8.91
C LEU A 323 -8.20 -17.42 8.55
N LEU A 324 -8.08 -18.48 9.34
CA LEU A 324 -7.19 -19.61 9.03
C LEU A 324 -7.72 -20.45 7.85
N HIS A 325 -9.03 -20.60 7.69
CA HIS A 325 -9.60 -21.61 6.77
C HIS A 325 -10.46 -21.07 5.62
N ASP A 326 -10.96 -19.83 5.69
CA ASP A 326 -11.83 -19.25 4.67
C ASP A 326 -11.03 -18.70 3.46
N ASP A 327 -10.93 -19.50 2.39
CA ASP A 327 -10.17 -19.18 1.18
C ASP A 327 -10.83 -18.12 0.28
N ASP A 328 -12.10 -17.77 0.51
CA ASP A 328 -12.77 -16.67 -0.18
C ASP A 328 -12.27 -15.30 0.32
N ILE A 329 -11.70 -15.26 1.53
CA ILE A 329 -11.08 -14.06 2.08
C ILE A 329 -9.70 -13.87 1.44
N ARG A 330 -9.44 -12.65 0.95
CA ARG A 330 -8.14 -12.28 0.39
C ARG A 330 -7.00 -12.61 1.35
N LEU A 331 -5.97 -13.30 0.84
CA LEU A 331 -4.85 -13.81 1.64
C LEU A 331 -4.21 -12.75 2.56
N TYR A 332 -3.95 -11.54 2.06
CA TYR A 332 -3.36 -10.47 2.89
C TYR A 332 -4.27 -10.01 4.04
N VAL A 333 -5.60 -10.15 3.90
CA VAL A 333 -6.56 -9.83 4.98
C VAL A 333 -6.53 -10.92 6.03
N ARG A 334 -6.45 -12.19 5.63
CA ARG A 334 -6.29 -13.34 6.53
C ARG A 334 -5.05 -13.19 7.39
N ILE A 335 -3.88 -13.04 6.76
CA ILE A 335 -2.60 -12.91 7.47
C ILE A 335 -2.61 -11.68 8.39
N GLY A 336 -3.04 -10.51 7.88
CA GLY A 336 -3.03 -9.31 8.72
C GLY A 336 -4.07 -9.33 9.84
N GLY A 337 -5.21 -9.99 9.65
CA GLY A 337 -6.16 -10.24 10.73
C GLY A 337 -5.60 -11.21 11.79
N LEU A 338 -4.90 -12.27 11.37
CA LEU A 338 -4.25 -13.22 12.26
C LEU A 338 -3.11 -12.56 13.06
N PHE A 339 -2.26 -11.76 12.42
CA PHE A 339 -1.22 -11.01 13.13
C PHE A 339 -1.79 -10.00 14.13
N LEU A 340 -2.96 -9.43 13.84
CA LEU A 340 -3.68 -8.55 14.75
C LEU A 340 -4.28 -9.33 15.95
N LEU A 341 -4.93 -10.46 15.69
CA LEU A 341 -5.68 -11.24 16.68
C LEU A 341 -4.79 -12.10 17.58
N LEU A 342 -3.68 -12.62 17.05
CA LEU A 342 -2.76 -13.52 17.77
C LEU A 342 -1.59 -12.78 18.40
N PHE A 343 -1.05 -11.77 17.71
CA PHE A 343 0.17 -11.06 18.13
C PHE A 343 -0.08 -9.59 18.48
N ALA A 344 -1.34 -9.15 18.55
CA ALA A 344 -1.72 -7.77 18.86
C ALA A 344 -1.01 -6.69 18.01
N GLN A 345 -0.56 -7.07 16.79
CA GLN A 345 0.21 -6.17 15.95
C GLN A 345 -0.70 -5.12 15.32
N PRO A 346 -0.33 -3.82 15.36
CA PRO A 346 -1.13 -2.79 14.75
C PRO A 346 -1.10 -2.92 13.22
N LEU A 347 -2.24 -2.75 12.56
CA LEU A 347 -2.37 -2.85 11.10
C LEU A 347 -1.37 -1.95 10.35
N SER A 348 -1.01 -0.79 10.91
CA SER A 348 0.00 0.10 10.32
C SER A 348 1.40 -0.52 10.28
N ARG A 349 1.76 -1.35 11.27
CA ARG A 349 3.03 -2.08 11.31
C ARG A 349 2.96 -3.30 10.39
N ILE A 350 1.85 -4.04 10.43
CA ILE A 350 1.61 -5.20 9.58
C ILE A 350 1.76 -4.83 8.09
N CYS A 351 1.07 -3.77 7.63
CA CYS A 351 1.18 -3.36 6.24
C CYS A 351 2.62 -3.02 5.82
N ARG A 352 3.45 -2.53 6.75
CA ARG A 352 4.86 -2.15 6.52
C ARG A 352 5.84 -3.32 6.69
N MET A 353 5.35 -4.52 6.91
CA MET A 353 6.23 -5.66 7.04
C MET A 353 7.00 -5.89 5.75
N ARG A 354 8.26 -6.28 5.92
CA ARG A 354 9.16 -6.66 4.86
C ARG A 354 9.32 -8.18 4.83
N PRO A 355 9.72 -8.75 3.69
CA PRO A 355 9.88 -10.19 3.54
C PRO A 355 11.02 -10.74 4.37
N GLU A 356 12.07 -9.96 4.58
CA GLU A 356 13.23 -10.36 5.39
C GLU A 356 12.84 -10.58 6.86
N GLN A 357 11.65 -10.12 7.27
CA GLN A 357 11.08 -10.42 8.58
C GLN A 357 10.47 -11.82 8.66
N ILE A 358 10.39 -12.56 7.55
CA ILE A 358 9.95 -13.95 7.50
C ILE A 358 11.16 -14.83 7.21
N THR A 359 11.46 -15.74 8.13
CA THR A 359 12.58 -16.68 7.99
C THR A 359 12.05 -18.10 7.95
N THR A 360 12.58 -18.91 7.02
CA THR A 360 12.38 -20.37 7.01
C THR A 360 13.62 -21.01 7.61
N GLU A 361 13.42 -21.72 8.71
CA GLU A 361 14.50 -22.41 9.42
C GLU A 361 14.84 -23.75 8.73
N PRO A 362 16.05 -24.31 8.94
CA PRO A 362 16.47 -25.56 8.30
C PRO A 362 15.54 -26.77 8.53
N GLY A 363 14.70 -26.73 9.58
CA GLY A 363 13.69 -27.74 9.87
C GLY A 363 12.30 -27.50 9.26
N GLY A 364 12.15 -26.48 8.40
CA GLY A 364 10.88 -26.11 7.78
C GLY A 364 9.98 -25.23 8.64
N ALA A 365 10.35 -24.95 9.89
CA ALA A 365 9.64 -23.99 10.74
C ALA A 365 9.73 -22.58 10.13
N VAL A 366 8.62 -21.85 10.15
CA VAL A 366 8.55 -20.47 9.66
C VAL A 366 8.43 -19.53 10.85
N SER A 367 9.30 -18.55 10.91
CA SER A 367 9.35 -17.56 11.99
C SER A 367 9.10 -16.16 11.45
N VAL A 368 8.39 -15.33 12.23
CA VAL A 368 8.15 -13.91 11.96
C VAL A 368 8.85 -13.04 13.00
N THR A 369 9.59 -12.03 12.57
CA THR A 369 10.21 -11.05 13.45
C THR A 369 9.47 -9.72 13.34
N PHE A 370 8.63 -9.39 14.33
CA PHE A 370 7.93 -8.10 14.31
C PHE A 370 8.85 -6.94 14.67
N ASP A 371 9.74 -7.12 15.66
CA ASP A 371 10.72 -6.14 16.15
C ASP A 371 12.14 -6.73 16.15
N GLU A 372 12.52 -7.42 17.22
CA GLU A 372 13.88 -7.95 17.41
C GLU A 372 13.87 -9.48 17.53
N VAL A 373 12.90 -10.04 18.25
CA VAL A 373 12.83 -11.48 18.54
C VAL A 373 11.99 -12.23 17.48
N PRO A 374 12.49 -13.32 16.90
CA PRO A 374 11.71 -14.17 16.00
C PRO A 374 10.66 -14.98 16.77
N ILE A 375 9.46 -15.08 16.19
CA ILE A 375 8.33 -15.84 16.73
C ILE A 375 7.96 -16.91 15.72
N GLN A 376 8.02 -18.18 16.13
CA GLN A 376 7.58 -19.29 15.29
C GLN A 376 6.07 -19.19 15.01
N LEU A 377 5.69 -19.25 13.74
CA LEU A 377 4.30 -19.22 13.29
C LEU A 377 3.67 -20.61 13.45
N PRO A 378 2.44 -20.70 13.99
CA PRO A 378 1.71 -21.96 14.05
C PRO A 378 1.18 -22.37 12.67
N ASP A 379 1.02 -23.67 12.43
CA ASP A 379 0.21 -24.17 11.31
C ASP A 379 -1.27 -23.80 11.53
N PRO A 380 -2.02 -23.37 10.49
CA PRO A 380 -1.62 -23.18 9.09
C PRO A 380 -1.14 -21.76 8.71
N LEU A 381 -0.89 -20.87 9.68
CA LEU A 381 -0.49 -19.48 9.40
C LEU A 381 0.87 -19.37 8.72
N ASP A 382 1.81 -20.26 9.05
CA ASP A 382 3.09 -20.41 8.36
C ASP A 382 2.92 -20.56 6.83
N ARG A 383 2.04 -21.48 6.40
CA ARG A 383 1.73 -21.75 4.99
C ARG A 383 1.11 -20.54 4.31
N LEU A 384 0.19 -19.86 4.98
CA LEU A 384 -0.41 -18.62 4.44
C LEU A 384 0.64 -17.55 4.16
N VAL A 385 1.62 -17.40 5.06
CA VAL A 385 2.71 -16.43 4.89
C VAL A 385 3.66 -16.83 3.77
N LEU A 386 4.00 -18.13 3.64
CA LEU A 386 4.79 -18.64 2.52
C LEU A 386 4.07 -18.44 1.16
N ASP A 387 2.76 -18.70 1.12
CA ASP A 387 1.92 -18.42 -0.04
C ASP A 387 1.93 -16.93 -0.40
N GLN A 388 1.88 -16.06 0.61
CA GLN A 388 1.95 -14.62 0.39
C GLN A 388 3.29 -14.22 -0.19
N LEU A 389 4.40 -14.82 0.26
CA LEU A 389 5.74 -14.60 -0.30
C LEU A 389 5.81 -15.03 -1.77
N ALA A 390 5.22 -16.17 -2.13
CA ALA A 390 5.18 -16.66 -3.50
C ALA A 390 4.33 -15.78 -4.44
N ARG A 391 3.23 -15.19 -3.95
CA ARG A 391 2.29 -14.36 -4.76
C ARG A 391 2.78 -12.93 -5.03
N ARG A 392 3.91 -12.50 -4.45
CA ARG A 392 4.42 -11.11 -4.51
C ARG A 392 4.64 -10.58 -5.93
N GLY A 393 4.87 -11.47 -6.89
CA GLY A 393 5.01 -11.12 -8.31
C GLY A 393 3.76 -10.52 -8.96
N GLN A 394 2.62 -10.43 -8.27
CA GLN A 394 1.35 -9.89 -8.81
C GLN A 394 1.03 -8.44 -8.37
N ALA A 395 1.92 -7.79 -7.63
CA ALA A 395 1.77 -6.40 -7.20
C ALA A 395 1.86 -5.41 -8.38
N SER A 396 1.48 -4.14 -8.16
CA SER A 396 1.45 -3.10 -9.20
C SER A 396 2.77 -3.01 -10.00
N TYR A 397 2.65 -2.52 -11.23
CA TYR A 397 3.63 -2.47 -12.34
C TYR A 397 5.09 -2.12 -12.01
N ALA A 398 5.36 -1.55 -10.84
CA ALA A 398 6.69 -1.15 -10.39
C ALA A 398 6.88 -1.26 -8.88
N SER A 399 6.04 -2.05 -8.21
CA SER A 399 6.44 -2.57 -6.91
C SER A 399 7.61 -3.49 -7.19
N ARG A 400 8.83 -3.05 -6.86
CA ARG A 400 9.95 -3.99 -6.81
C ARG A 400 9.47 -5.16 -5.96
N PRO A 401 9.48 -6.39 -6.49
CA PRO A 401 8.82 -7.52 -5.86
C PRO A 401 9.46 -7.88 -4.52
N ASP A 402 10.53 -7.19 -4.09
CA ASP A 402 11.40 -7.42 -2.95
C ASP A 402 11.11 -6.52 -1.72
N ARG A 403 10.52 -5.33 -1.85
CA ARG A 403 10.52 -4.38 -0.69
C ARG A 403 9.48 -4.66 0.41
N TRP A 404 8.25 -5.04 0.07
CA TRP A 404 7.15 -5.16 1.04
C TRP A 404 6.52 -6.55 1.00
N LEU A 405 6.20 -7.10 2.18
CA LEU A 405 5.45 -8.35 2.32
C LEU A 405 4.01 -8.18 1.80
N PHE A 406 3.42 -7.00 2.06
CA PHE A 406 2.11 -6.60 1.56
C PHE A 406 2.25 -5.37 0.65
N PRO A 407 2.48 -5.57 -0.66
CA PRO A 407 2.64 -4.47 -1.59
C PRO A 407 1.32 -3.73 -1.84
N GLY A 408 1.41 -2.42 -2.06
CA GLY A 408 0.28 -1.54 -2.35
C GLY A 408 -0.01 -1.39 -3.85
N GLY A 409 -1.05 -0.63 -4.17
CA GLY A 409 -1.37 -0.27 -5.56
C GLY A 409 -0.46 0.81 -6.14
N LEU A 410 0.17 1.63 -5.28
CA LEU A 410 1.14 2.64 -5.69
C LEU A 410 2.55 2.04 -5.76
N PRO A 411 3.35 2.36 -6.79
CA PRO A 411 4.72 1.87 -6.94
C PRO A 411 5.58 2.09 -5.70
N GLY A 412 6.30 1.06 -5.27
CA GLY A 412 7.20 1.12 -4.12
C GLY A 412 6.53 1.37 -2.77
N LYS A 413 5.20 1.44 -2.68
CA LYS A 413 4.48 1.65 -1.42
C LYS A 413 3.92 0.34 -0.89
N HIS A 414 3.83 0.27 0.42
CA HIS A 414 3.14 -0.81 1.10
C HIS A 414 1.61 -0.69 0.96
N LEU A 415 0.89 -1.76 1.31
CA LEU A 415 -0.57 -1.79 1.36
C LEU A 415 -1.10 -0.63 2.22
N VAL A 416 -2.10 0.07 1.73
CA VAL A 416 -2.75 1.13 2.50
C VAL A 416 -3.53 0.50 3.66
N THR A 417 -3.23 0.93 4.89
CA THR A 417 -3.85 0.39 6.12
C THR A 417 -5.39 0.43 6.09
N GLU A 418 -5.96 1.42 5.42
CA GLU A 418 -7.42 1.51 5.23
C GLU A 418 -8.01 0.31 4.48
N ASN A 419 -7.29 -0.20 3.47
CA ASN A 419 -7.78 -1.28 2.62
C ASN A 419 -7.91 -2.60 3.39
N ILE A 420 -6.99 -2.88 4.31
CA ILE A 420 -7.12 -4.07 5.18
C ILE A 420 -8.14 -3.80 6.29
N ARG A 421 -8.18 -2.58 6.84
CA ARG A 421 -9.13 -2.22 7.90
C ARG A 421 -10.58 -2.37 7.45
N SER A 422 -10.93 -1.83 6.28
CA SER A 422 -12.31 -1.86 5.76
C SER A 422 -12.79 -3.30 5.53
N GLN A 423 -11.91 -4.17 5.04
CA GLN A 423 -12.24 -5.59 4.85
C GLN A 423 -12.39 -6.35 6.16
N LEU A 424 -11.51 -6.11 7.15
CA LEU A 424 -11.68 -6.71 8.49
C LEU A 424 -12.99 -6.25 9.15
N VAL A 425 -13.34 -4.96 9.04
CA VAL A 425 -14.61 -4.43 9.54
C VAL A 425 -15.80 -5.08 8.84
N ALA A 426 -15.74 -5.29 7.52
CA ALA A 426 -16.79 -5.99 6.77
C ALA A 426 -16.96 -7.46 7.21
N LEU A 427 -15.91 -8.08 7.77
CA LEU A 427 -15.94 -9.41 8.36
C LEU A 427 -16.40 -9.41 9.83
N GLY A 428 -16.78 -8.26 10.39
CA GLY A 428 -17.17 -8.10 11.80
C GLY A 428 -15.99 -7.95 12.77
N ILE A 429 -14.76 -7.85 12.27
CA ILE A 429 -13.54 -7.72 13.08
C ILE A 429 -13.24 -6.24 13.27
N GLN A 430 -13.50 -5.73 14.48
CA GLN A 430 -13.20 -4.34 14.84
C GLN A 430 -11.74 -4.22 15.30
N PRO A 431 -10.82 -3.62 14.50
CA PRO A 431 -9.40 -3.82 14.75
C PRO A 431 -8.88 -3.23 16.06
N SER A 432 -9.49 -2.13 16.52
CA SER A 432 -9.17 -1.54 17.81
C SER A 432 -9.56 -2.47 18.97
N ALA A 433 -10.77 -3.03 18.93
CA ALA A 433 -11.26 -3.94 19.97
C ALA A 433 -10.49 -5.27 19.96
N ALA A 434 -10.31 -5.86 18.77
CA ALA A 434 -9.55 -7.09 18.57
C ALA A 434 -8.11 -6.98 19.11
N ARG A 435 -7.42 -5.88 18.78
CA ARG A 435 -6.05 -5.65 19.27
C ARG A 435 -5.99 -5.53 20.79
N LYS A 436 -6.94 -4.81 21.40
CA LYS A 436 -6.99 -4.63 22.85
C LYS A 436 -7.21 -5.97 23.56
N ALA A 437 -8.11 -6.82 23.05
CA ALA A 437 -8.33 -8.16 23.58
C ALA A 437 -7.10 -9.06 23.44
N ALA A 438 -6.44 -9.06 22.26
CA ALA A 438 -5.19 -9.79 22.06
C ALA A 438 -4.08 -9.31 23.03
N MET A 439 -3.95 -7.99 23.18
CA MET A 439 -2.94 -7.40 24.07
C MET A 439 -3.19 -7.73 25.56
N LEU A 440 -4.45 -7.71 26.00
CA LEU A 440 -4.82 -8.07 27.38
C LEU A 440 -4.46 -9.52 27.68
N ASP A 441 -4.82 -10.45 26.78
CA ASP A 441 -4.53 -11.87 26.92
C ASP A 441 -3.02 -12.16 26.91
N LEU A 442 -2.26 -11.54 26.00
CA LEU A 442 -0.80 -11.66 26.01
C LEU A 442 -0.21 -11.11 27.31
N ALA A 443 -0.62 -9.92 27.74
CA ALA A 443 -0.14 -9.32 28.99
C ALA A 443 -0.45 -10.13 30.25
N ALA A 444 -1.50 -10.96 30.23
CA ALA A 444 -1.84 -11.89 31.31
C ALA A 444 -0.92 -13.12 31.35
N ARG A 445 -0.29 -13.49 30.22
CA ARG A 445 0.47 -14.75 30.08
C ARG A 445 1.98 -14.60 30.10
N MET A 446 2.51 -13.37 29.96
CA MET A 446 3.96 -13.15 29.90
C MET A 446 4.44 -11.94 30.72
N PRO A 447 5.68 -11.99 31.23
CA PRO A 447 6.32 -10.85 31.88
C PRO A 447 6.40 -9.60 31.00
N VAL A 448 6.33 -8.42 31.63
CA VAL A 448 6.39 -7.10 30.97
C VAL A 448 7.59 -6.93 30.02
N PRO A 449 8.83 -7.33 30.38
CA PRO A 449 9.98 -7.17 29.48
C PRO A 449 9.81 -7.98 28.19
N ILE A 450 9.35 -9.23 28.31
CA ILE A 450 9.14 -10.15 27.17
C ILE A 450 8.01 -9.63 26.28
N LEU A 451 6.90 -9.15 26.86
CA LEU A 451 5.80 -8.52 26.10
C LEU A 451 6.28 -7.29 25.32
N ALA A 452 7.11 -6.46 25.95
CA ALA A 452 7.63 -5.25 25.33
C ALA A 452 8.53 -5.57 24.13
N GLU A 453 9.43 -6.54 24.29
CA GLU A 453 10.39 -6.98 23.28
C GLU A 453 9.71 -7.70 22.10
N LEU A 454 8.87 -8.70 22.37
CA LEU A 454 8.19 -9.47 21.32
C LEU A 454 7.27 -8.62 20.44
N LEU A 455 6.59 -7.64 21.03
CA LEU A 455 5.59 -6.82 20.34
C LEU A 455 6.11 -5.44 19.93
N GLY A 456 7.34 -5.09 20.31
CA GLY A 456 7.95 -3.77 20.13
C GLY A 456 7.14 -2.63 20.77
N LEU A 457 6.76 -2.80 22.03
CA LEU A 457 6.04 -1.81 22.82
C LEU A 457 7.00 -0.97 23.67
N SER A 458 6.63 0.27 23.98
CA SER A 458 7.36 1.00 25.02
C SER A 458 7.15 0.35 26.39
N PRO A 459 8.15 0.37 27.29
CA PRO A 459 8.05 -0.22 28.62
C PRO A 459 6.80 0.27 29.37
N ASN A 460 6.53 1.58 29.34
CA ASN A 460 5.34 2.17 29.97
C ASN A 460 4.02 1.63 29.40
N THR A 461 3.97 1.33 28.10
CA THR A 461 2.77 0.76 27.48
C THR A 461 2.58 -0.68 27.93
N ALA A 462 3.65 -1.49 27.95
CA ALA A 462 3.60 -2.87 28.41
C ALA A 462 3.20 -2.96 29.90
N THR A 463 3.77 -2.13 30.77
CA THR A 463 3.40 -2.06 32.19
C THR A 463 1.91 -1.73 32.37
N ARG A 464 1.38 -0.75 31.62
CA ARG A 464 -0.05 -0.40 31.69
C ARG A 464 -0.96 -1.57 31.33
N TRP A 465 -0.61 -2.35 30.32
CA TRP A 465 -1.37 -3.54 29.94
C TRP A 465 -1.28 -4.66 30.97
N ALA A 466 -0.10 -4.90 31.54
CA ALA A 466 0.07 -5.88 32.61
C ALA A 466 -0.70 -5.51 33.88
N THR A 467 -0.71 -4.22 34.26
CA THR A 467 -1.53 -3.74 35.39
C THR A 467 -3.02 -3.90 35.11
N LEU A 468 -3.47 -3.65 33.88
CA LEU A 468 -4.86 -3.87 33.50
C LEU A 468 -5.24 -5.35 33.58
N ALA A 469 -4.41 -6.25 33.05
CA ALA A 469 -4.62 -7.69 33.13
C ALA A 469 -4.68 -8.18 34.58
N ALA A 470 -3.77 -7.72 35.44
CA ALA A 470 -3.76 -8.10 36.86
C ALA A 470 -5.02 -7.65 37.63
N ARG A 471 -5.61 -6.49 37.27
CA ARG A 471 -6.87 -6.00 37.86
C ARG A 471 -8.07 -6.85 37.47
N ASP A 472 -8.10 -7.33 36.23
CA ASP A 472 -9.18 -8.20 35.75
C ASP A 472 -9.13 -9.56 36.47
N TRP A 473 -7.92 -10.09 36.69
CA TRP A 473 -7.70 -11.30 37.50
C TRP A 473 -8.12 -11.13 38.97
N SER A 474 -7.86 -9.98 39.59
CA SER A 474 -8.28 -9.74 40.98
C SER A 474 -9.80 -9.61 41.12
N GLN A 475 -10.47 -9.03 40.12
CA GLN A 475 -11.94 -8.99 40.06
C GLN A 475 -12.54 -10.38 39.82
N TYR A 476 -11.99 -11.17 38.90
CA TYR A 476 -12.41 -12.54 38.65
C TYR A 476 -12.19 -13.46 39.88
N ALA A 477 -11.04 -13.35 40.54
CA ALA A 477 -10.75 -14.11 41.76
C ALA A 477 -11.64 -13.72 42.95
N ALA A 478 -12.05 -12.45 43.03
CA ALA A 478 -13.01 -11.98 44.03
C ALA A 478 -14.43 -12.50 43.75
N MET A 479 -14.87 -12.52 42.49
CA MET A 479 -16.17 -13.07 42.08
C MET A 479 -16.28 -14.58 42.29
N ARG A 480 -15.16 -15.31 42.32
CA ARG A 480 -15.14 -16.76 42.58
C ARG A 480 -15.08 -17.12 44.09
N ARG A 481 -14.82 -16.14 44.95
CA ARG A 481 -14.81 -16.29 46.43
C ARG A 481 -16.10 -15.81 47.10
N ALA A 482 -16.95 -15.10 46.38
CA ALA A 482 -18.35 -14.83 46.73
C ALA A 482 -19.23 -15.95 46.20
#